data_AF-A0A8X7XPT0-F1
#
_entry.id   AF-A0A8X7XPT0-F1
#
_cell.length_a   1.000
_cell.length_b   1.000
_cell.length_c   1.000
_cell.angle_alpha   90.00
_cell.angle_beta   90.00
_cell.angle_gamma   90.00
#
_symmetry.space_group_name_H-M   'P 1'
#
loop_
_entity.id
_entity.type
_entity.pdbx_description
1 polymer ?
#
loop_
_entity_poly.entity_id
_entity_poly.type
_entity_poly.pdbx_seq_one_letter_code
_entity_poly.pdbx_strand_id
1 'polypeptide(L)'
;MEEYMQVALQTTGYSMLATVSFIGMAGDMVTEQAFDWVFNRPKIVRASETICRLVDDVRSHKFEQERGHAASGVECYIRQYGLSEQEVYKEFHMQVVNA
;
A
#
# COMPACT_ATOMS: atom_id res chain seq x y z
N MET A 1 -1.38 11.82 6.88
CA MET A 1 -0.63 10.65 6.37
C MET A 1 -0.70 9.44 7.29
N GLU A 2 -0.36 9.56 8.57
CA GLU A 2 -0.33 8.39 9.47
C GLU A 2 -1.70 7.68 9.57
N GLU A 3 -2.76 8.44 9.86
CA GLU A 3 -4.14 7.92 9.90
C GLU A 3 -4.58 7.31 8.56
N TYR A 4 -4.31 8.00 7.46
CA TYR A 4 -4.57 7.49 6.11
C TYR A 4 -3.89 6.13 5.88
N MET A 5 -2.58 6.03 6.14
CA MET A 5 -1.80 4.83 5.88
C MET A 5 -2.24 3.63 6.73
N GLN A 6 -2.77 3.84 7.95
CA GLN A 6 -3.30 2.76 8.77
C GLN A 6 -4.44 2.01 8.05
N VAL A 7 -5.32 2.74 7.36
CA VAL A 7 -6.43 2.16 6.58
C VAL A 7 -5.95 1.75 5.19
N ALA A 8 -5.20 2.62 4.52
CA ALA A 8 -4.79 2.49 3.13
C ALA A 8 -3.94 1.23 2.88
N LEU A 9 -3.09 0.83 3.84
CA LEU A 9 -2.31 -0.40 3.74
C LEU A 9 -3.19 -1.65 3.78
N GLN A 10 -4.26 -1.65 4.60
CA GLN A 10 -5.20 -2.77 4.68
C GLN A 10 -6.04 -2.89 3.41
N THR A 11 -6.47 -1.76 2.84
CA THR A 11 -7.32 -1.74 1.64
C THR A 11 -6.59 -2.19 0.38
N THR A 12 -5.24 -2.25 0.38
CA THR A 12 -4.48 -2.82 -0.75
C THR A 12 -4.81 -4.29 -1.01
N GLY A 13 -5.29 -5.00 0.01
CA GLY A 13 -5.57 -6.43 -0.09
C GLY A 13 -4.34 -7.33 -0.23
N TYR A 14 -3.10 -6.82 -0.11
CA TYR A 14 -1.90 -7.63 -0.31
C TYR A 14 -1.71 -8.72 0.76
N SER A 15 -2.04 -8.43 2.03
CA SER A 15 -2.06 -9.46 3.08
C SER A 15 -3.06 -10.59 2.77
N MET A 16 -4.25 -10.23 2.29
CA MET A 16 -5.26 -11.20 1.84
C MET A 16 -4.76 -11.97 0.60
N LEU A 17 -4.19 -11.28 -0.39
CA LEU A 17 -3.68 -11.87 -1.63
C LEU A 17 -2.59 -12.90 -1.33
N ALA A 18 -1.62 -12.57 -0.48
CA ALA A 18 -0.59 -13.50 -0.03
C ALA A 18 -1.19 -14.74 0.63
N THR A 19 -2.19 -14.53 1.51
CA THR A 19 -2.90 -15.62 2.21
C THR A 19 -3.60 -16.56 1.22
N VAL A 20 -4.36 -16.03 0.25
CA VAL A 20 -5.06 -16.88 -0.73
C VAL A 20 -4.11 -17.54 -1.73
N SER A 21 -2.99 -16.89 -2.07
CA SER A 21 -1.94 -17.51 -2.87
C SER A 21 -1.33 -18.71 -2.17
N PHE A 22 -1.15 -18.66 -0.85
CA PHE A 22 -0.65 -19.80 -0.06
C PHE A 22 -1.58 -21.01 -0.16
N ILE A 23 -2.90 -20.80 -0.09
CA ILE A 23 -3.89 -21.87 -0.27
C ILE A 23 -3.78 -22.52 -1.65
N GLY A 24 -3.50 -21.73 -2.69
CA GLY A 24 -3.36 -22.21 -4.07
C GLY A 24 -2.05 -22.93 -4.37
N MET A 25 -1.04 -22.82 -3.50
CA MET A 25 0.23 -23.53 -3.66
C MET A 25 0.11 -24.95 -3.13
N ALA A 26 0.08 -25.94 -4.03
CA ALA A 26 0.03 -27.34 -3.67
C ALA A 26 1.28 -27.78 -2.88
N GLY A 27 1.12 -28.76 -1.98
CA GLY A 27 2.21 -29.38 -1.22
C GLY A 27 2.38 -28.81 0.18
N ASP A 28 3.59 -28.97 0.74
CA ASP A 28 3.89 -28.75 2.16
C ASP A 28 3.93 -27.27 2.59
N MET A 29 3.59 -26.32 1.71
CA MET A 29 3.57 -24.89 2.05
C MET A 29 2.28 -24.44 2.75
N VAL A 30 1.22 -25.25 2.72
CA VAL A 30 -0.04 -24.98 3.43
C VAL A 30 0.10 -25.43 4.89
N THR A 31 0.82 -24.65 5.70
CA THR A 31 1.03 -24.93 7.13
C THR A 31 0.52 -23.77 7.98
N GLU A 32 0.16 -24.06 9.24
CA GLU A 32 -0.19 -23.03 10.24
C GLU A 32 0.90 -21.96 10.36
N GLN A 33 2.18 -22.40 10.36
CA GLN A 33 3.34 -21.51 10.43
C GLN A 33 3.40 -20.52 9.25
N ALA A 34 3.02 -20.94 8.04
CA ALA A 34 2.99 -20.06 6.89
C ALA A 34 1.90 -18.98 7.03
N PHE A 35 0.72 -19.34 7.56
CA PHE A 35 -0.35 -18.39 7.83
C PHE A 35 0.00 -17.43 8.97
N ASP A 36 0.54 -17.94 10.07
CA ASP A 36 1.03 -17.11 11.17
C ASP A 36 2.09 -16.13 10.69
N TRP A 37 2.99 -16.56 9.81
CA TRP A 37 3.99 -15.69 9.23
C TRP A 37 3.36 -14.55 8.44
N VAL A 38 2.36 -14.79 7.58
CA VAL A 38 1.67 -13.73 6.82
C VAL A 38 0.86 -12.81 7.74
N PHE A 39 0.11 -13.36 8.69
CA PHE A 39 -0.73 -12.60 9.62
C PHE A 39 0.08 -11.70 10.56
N ASN A 40 1.33 -12.06 10.86
CA ASN A 40 2.27 -11.20 11.58
C ASN A 40 2.82 -10.02 10.74
N ARG A 41 2.35 -9.84 9.49
CA ARG A 41 2.70 -8.73 8.58
C ARG A 41 4.22 -8.50 8.51
N PRO A 42 4.95 -9.49 7.96
CA PRO A 42 6.40 -9.45 7.88
C PRO A 42 6.82 -8.28 7.01
N LYS A 43 8.09 -7.85 7.12
CA LYS A 43 8.58 -6.64 6.44
C LYS A 43 8.26 -6.64 4.94
N ILE A 44 8.38 -7.77 4.27
CA ILE A 44 8.08 -7.91 2.84
C ILE A 44 6.59 -7.67 2.49
N VAL A 45 5.66 -8.10 3.34
CA VAL A 45 4.23 -7.84 3.14
C VAL A 45 3.96 -6.35 3.33
N ARG A 46 4.49 -5.74 4.40
CA ARG A 46 4.35 -4.30 4.65
C ARG A 46 4.97 -3.43 3.55
N ALA A 47 6.12 -3.83 3.03
CA ALA A 47 6.76 -3.20 1.89
C ALA A 47 5.88 -3.30 0.64
N SER A 48 5.34 -4.49 0.35
CA SER A 48 4.45 -4.70 -0.80
C SER A 48 3.17 -3.87 -0.71
N GLU A 49 2.53 -3.81 0.46
CA GLU A 49 1.36 -2.95 0.72
C GLU A 49 1.71 -1.46 0.50
N THR A 50 2.87 -1.01 0.99
CA THR A 50 3.31 0.38 0.83
C THR A 50 3.59 0.72 -0.63
N ILE A 51 4.31 -0.15 -1.35
CA ILE A 51 4.59 0.02 -2.78
C ILE A 51 3.27 0.10 -3.55
N CYS A 52 2.38 -0.88 -3.34
CA CYS A 52 1.09 -0.90 -4.00
C CYS A 52 0.33 0.40 -3.76
N ARG A 53 0.23 0.84 -2.50
CA ARG A 53 -0.59 2.01 -2.20
C ARG A 53 -0.04 3.30 -2.78
N LEU A 54 1.25 3.58 -2.57
CA LEU A 54 1.84 4.82 -3.04
C LEU A 54 1.89 4.89 -4.58
N VAL A 55 2.14 3.76 -5.24
CA VAL A 55 2.10 3.72 -6.72
C VAL A 55 0.67 3.91 -7.23
N ASP A 56 -0.32 3.23 -6.64
CA ASP A 56 -1.72 3.35 -7.04
C ASP A 56 -2.20 4.79 -6.90
N ASP A 57 -2.05 5.38 -5.70
CA ASP A 57 -2.46 6.76 -5.42
C ASP A 57 -1.87 7.76 -6.42
N VAL A 58 -0.58 7.62 -6.81
CA VAL A 58 0.05 8.51 -7.80
C VAL A 58 -0.49 8.27 -9.21
N ARG A 59 -0.71 7.01 -9.59
CA ARG A 59 -1.15 6.65 -10.94
C ARG A 59 -2.61 7.00 -11.18
N SER A 60 -3.47 6.88 -10.16
CA SER A 60 -4.89 7.20 -10.22
C SER A 60 -5.20 8.67 -9.89
N HIS A 61 -4.29 9.38 -9.22
CA HIS A 61 -4.52 10.71 -8.63
C HIS A 61 -5.41 11.65 -9.46
N LYS A 62 -5.01 11.95 -10.70
CA LYS A 62 -5.74 12.91 -11.54
C LYS A 62 -7.15 12.46 -11.86
N PHE A 63 -7.30 11.19 -12.24
CA PHE A 63 -8.61 10.61 -12.53
C PHE A 63 -9.50 10.59 -11.28
N GLU A 64 -8.92 10.31 -10.11
CA GLU A 64 -9.65 10.31 -8.85
C GLU A 64 -10.09 11.71 -8.43
N GLN A 65 -9.26 12.72 -8.65
CA GLN A 65 -9.65 14.12 -8.42
C GLN A 65 -10.74 14.58 -9.40
N GLU A 66 -10.65 14.23 -10.68
CA GLU A 66 -11.66 14.58 -11.70
C GLU A 66 -13.05 14.02 -11.37
N ARG A 67 -13.13 12.82 -10.78
CA ARG A 67 -14.40 12.20 -10.37
C ARG A 67 -14.88 12.62 -8.98
N GLY A 68 -14.19 13.53 -8.29
CA GLY A 68 -14.51 13.95 -6.93
C GLY A 68 -14.36 12.84 -5.89
N HIS A 69 -13.35 11.98 -6.06
CA HIS A 69 -13.06 10.92 -5.10
C HIS A 69 -12.57 11.47 -3.76
N ALA A 70 -12.60 10.64 -2.73
CA ALA A 70 -12.03 10.99 -1.44
C ALA A 70 -10.51 11.23 -1.54
N ALA A 71 -9.95 11.95 -0.57
CA ALA A 71 -8.52 12.24 -0.49
C ALA A 71 -7.69 10.94 -0.46
N SER A 72 -6.72 10.85 -1.38
CA SER A 72 -5.70 9.81 -1.44
C SER A 72 -4.50 10.15 -0.53
N GLY A 73 -3.45 9.33 -0.57
CA GLY A 73 -2.18 9.63 0.06
C GLY A 73 -1.59 10.96 -0.43
N VAL A 74 -1.80 11.34 -1.70
CA VAL A 74 -1.25 12.57 -2.28
C VAL A 74 -1.81 13.81 -1.56
N GLU A 75 -3.14 13.93 -1.47
CA GLU A 75 -3.79 15.06 -0.79
C GLU A 75 -3.48 15.06 0.71
N CYS A 76 -3.43 13.88 1.32
CA CYS A 76 -3.05 13.74 2.72
C CYS A 76 -1.63 14.25 2.97
N TYR A 77 -0.69 14.03 2.06
CA TYR A 77 0.70 14.48 2.18
C TYR A 77 0.82 15.99 1.94
N ILE A 78 0.18 16.50 0.89
CA ILE A 78 0.11 17.94 0.59
C ILE A 78 -0.46 18.70 1.79
N ARG A 79 -1.59 18.23 2.34
CA ARG A 79 -2.24 18.87 3.49
C ARG A 79 -1.36 18.87 4.73
N GLN A 80 -0.58 17.79 4.95
CA GLN A 80 0.25 17.65 6.15
C GLN A 80 1.55 18.47 6.06
N TYR A 81 2.15 18.57 4.88
CA TYR A 81 3.50 19.14 4.71
C TYR A 81 3.56 20.41 3.85
N GLY A 82 2.45 20.83 3.24
CA GLY A 82 2.37 22.03 2.40
C GLY A 82 3.16 21.95 1.09
N LEU A 83 3.46 20.73 0.63
CA LEU A 83 4.26 20.50 -0.57
C LEU A 83 3.42 20.62 -1.85
N SER A 84 4.09 20.85 -2.98
CA SER A 84 3.47 20.72 -4.29
C SER A 84 3.23 19.26 -4.66
N GLU A 85 2.29 19.01 -5.59
CA GLU A 85 2.00 17.66 -6.12
C GLU A 85 3.27 16.95 -6.63
N GLN A 86 4.13 17.67 -7.36
CA GLN A 86 5.36 17.10 -7.93
C GLN A 86 6.37 16.69 -6.86
N GLU A 87 6.47 17.46 -5.77
CA GLU A 87 7.32 17.11 -4.64
C GLU A 87 6.80 15.86 -3.93
N VAL A 88 5.47 15.72 -3.78
CA VAL A 88 4.85 14.53 -3.20
C VAL A 88 5.06 13.30 -4.08
N TYR A 89 4.91 13.42 -5.40
CA TYR A 89 5.21 12.31 -6.31
C TYR A 89 6.66 11.84 -6.22
N LYS A 90 7.60 12.78 -6.11
CA LYS A 90 9.03 12.44 -5.93
C LYS A 90 9.27 11.76 -4.60
N GLU A 91 8.66 12.24 -3.53
CA GLU A 91 8.75 11.65 -2.19
C GLU A 91 8.19 10.22 -2.17
N PHE A 92 7.01 10.02 -2.75
CA PHE A 92 6.40 8.69 -2.86
C PHE A 92 7.25 7.75 -3.70
N HIS A 93 7.84 8.24 -4.79
CA HIS A 93 8.77 7.44 -5.59
C HIS A 93 10.00 7.00 -4.77
N MET A 94 10.59 7.88 -3.96
CA MET A 94 11.71 7.52 -3.09
C MET A 94 11.31 6.49 -2.03
N GLN A 95 10.12 6.63 -1.43
CA GLN A 95 9.61 5.64 -0.47
C GLN A 95 9.38 4.28 -1.13
N VAL A 96 8.86 4.25 -2.36
CA VAL A 96 8.68 3.01 -3.15
C VAL A 96 10.02 2.35 -3.46
N VAL A 97 11.05 3.11 -3.84
CA VAL A 97 12.38 2.57 -4.15
C VAL A 97 13.08 2.02 -2.90
N ASN A 98 12.80 2.58 -1.72
CA ASN A 98 13.41 2.19 -0.45
C ASN A 98 12.61 1.14 0.35
N ALA A 99 11.45 0.72 -0.15
CA ALA A 99 10.54 -0.19 0.54
C ALA A 99 11.08 -1.63 0.66
#